data_AF-A0A1H5RLC2-F1
#
_entry.id   AF-A0A1H5RLC2-F1
#
_cell.length_a   1.000
_cell.length_b   1.000
_cell.length_c   1.000
_cell.angle_alpha   90.00
_cell.angle_beta   90.00
_cell.angle_gamma   90.00
#
_symmetry.space_group_name_H-M   'P 1'
#
loop_
_entity.id
_entity.type
_entity.pdbx_description
1 polymer ?
#
loop_
_entity_poly.entity_id
_entity_poly.type
_entity_poly.pdbx_seq_one_letter_code
_entity_poly.pdbx_strand_id
1 'polypeptide(L)'
;MYSIKKALKKEKAKLNRNYFVSYFLMILILYLTYVAVNLNLVEGWKVYFTIFYAFIIEVILFINILKMYSESKFSIQVDLDKVKIYQPFKGTITFQTSKVVYVDVLSKKDSFDLVIFLKSKRAKRFIRLTKEDEMFKKAYDFLYQKYGEDEFCYYIVKNGGAKKYFYLYKLYKNCFEAEFSRKAMEYVKLFLQEYNLS
;
A
#
# COMPACT_ATOMS: atom_id res chain seq x y z
N MET A 1 11.49 13.85 16.55
CA MET A 1 11.41 12.39 16.79
C MET A 1 10.14 11.85 16.14
N TYR A 2 10.27 11.06 15.07
CA TYR A 2 9.11 10.48 14.37
C TYR A 2 8.54 9.34 15.23
N SER A 3 7.24 9.38 15.51
CA SER A 3 6.55 8.30 16.24
C SER A 3 5.58 7.61 15.29
N ILE A 4 5.81 6.32 15.06
CA ILE A 4 4.97 5.40 14.30
C ILE A 4 3.55 5.37 14.89
N LYS A 5 3.40 5.37 16.23
CA LYS A 5 2.08 5.42 16.88
C LYS A 5 1.32 6.70 16.53
N LYS A 6 1.99 7.86 16.56
CA LYS A 6 1.40 9.14 16.13
C LYS A 6 1.07 9.13 14.63
N ALA A 7 1.95 8.58 13.79
CA ALA A 7 1.72 8.46 12.36
C ALA A 7 0.49 7.59 12.05
N LEU A 8 0.36 6.42 12.68
CA LEU A 8 -0.81 5.54 12.56
C LEU A 8 -2.10 6.22 13.00
N LYS A 9 -2.08 6.94 14.13
CA LYS A 9 -3.25 7.69 14.62
C LYS A 9 -3.64 8.80 13.64
N LYS A 10 -2.66 9.53 13.12
CA LYS A 10 -2.88 10.61 12.13
C LYS A 10 -3.43 10.06 10.81
N GLU A 11 -2.92 8.93 10.33
CA GLU A 11 -3.43 8.26 9.14
C GLU A 11 -4.88 7.81 9.32
N LYS A 12 -5.21 7.17 10.46
CA LYS A 12 -6.59 6.74 10.77
C LYS A 12 -7.55 7.93 10.86
N ALA A 13 -7.14 9.01 11.53
CA ALA A 13 -7.95 10.22 11.63
C ALA A 13 -8.18 10.88 10.27
N LYS A 14 -7.13 11.00 9.44
CA LYS A 14 -7.22 11.52 8.08
C LYS A 14 -8.16 10.68 7.21
N LEU A 15 -8.04 9.36 7.30
CA LEU A 15 -8.87 8.42 6.55
C LEU A 15 -10.35 8.52 6.96
N ASN A 16 -10.66 8.55 8.26
CA ASN A 16 -12.02 8.74 8.75
C ASN A 16 -12.61 10.10 8.30
N ARG A 17 -11.82 11.18 8.40
CA ARG A 17 -12.23 12.50 7.93
C ARG A 17 -12.52 12.50 6.42
N ASN A 18 -11.67 11.86 5.64
CA ASN A 18 -11.86 11.80 4.19
C ASN A 18 -13.11 11.00 3.82
N TYR A 19 -13.38 9.86 4.49
CA TYR A 19 -14.65 9.15 4.32
C TYR A 19 -15.85 10.04 4.66
N PHE A 20 -15.81 10.72 5.81
CA PHE A 20 -16.88 11.61 6.22
C PHE A 20 -17.14 12.71 5.19
N VAL A 21 -16.09 13.37 4.71
CA VAL A 21 -16.21 14.42 3.68
C VAL A 21 -16.76 13.85 2.38
N SER A 22 -16.28 12.69 1.93
CA SER A 22 -16.78 12.04 0.71
C SER A 22 -18.26 11.71 0.81
N TYR A 23 -18.72 11.05 1.89
CA TYR A 23 -20.13 10.73 2.08
C TYR A 23 -20.99 12.00 2.26
N PHE A 24 -20.49 12.99 2.98
CA PHE A 24 -21.19 14.27 3.17
C PHE A 24 -21.41 14.98 1.83
N LEU A 25 -20.37 15.09 1.00
CA LEU A 25 -20.48 15.69 -0.34
C LEU A 25 -21.45 14.92 -1.23
N MET A 26 -21.44 13.59 -1.15
CA MET A 26 -22.33 12.71 -1.91
C MET A 26 -23.81 13.00 -1.58
N ILE A 27 -24.15 13.00 -0.29
CA ILE A 27 -25.50 13.30 0.20
C ILE A 27 -25.88 14.74 -0.17
N LEU A 28 -24.95 15.70 -0.01
CA LEU A 28 -25.20 17.10 -0.31
C LEU A 28 -25.49 17.34 -1.79
N ILE A 29 -24.71 16.72 -2.70
CA ILE A 29 -24.92 16.86 -4.15
C ILE A 29 -26.27 16.27 -4.54
N LEU A 30 -26.58 15.05 -4.09
CA LEU A 30 -27.87 14.42 -4.37
C LEU A 30 -29.04 15.27 -3.87
N TYR A 31 -28.93 15.81 -2.65
CA TYR A 31 -29.94 16.69 -2.07
C TYR A 31 -30.10 17.99 -2.87
N LEU A 32 -29.01 18.67 -3.22
CA LEU A 32 -29.05 19.91 -3.99
C LEU A 32 -29.60 19.69 -5.40
N THR A 33 -29.25 18.58 -6.05
CA THR A 33 -29.81 18.21 -7.34
C THR A 33 -31.31 17.96 -7.23
N TYR A 34 -31.76 17.21 -6.21
CA TYR A 34 -33.19 16.97 -5.96
C TYR A 34 -33.97 18.26 -5.73
N VAL A 35 -33.43 19.18 -4.90
CA VAL A 35 -34.06 20.48 -4.62
C VAL A 35 -34.11 21.34 -5.88
N ALA A 36 -33.02 21.40 -6.65
CA ALA A 36 -32.96 22.20 -7.88
C ALA A 36 -33.99 21.77 -8.93
N VAL A 37 -34.24 20.47 -9.04
CA VAL A 37 -35.25 19.92 -9.96
C VAL A 37 -36.67 20.17 -9.44
N ASN A 38 -36.95 19.89 -8.16
CA ASN A 38 -38.30 20.04 -7.62
C ASN A 38 -38.78 21.49 -7.48
N LEU A 39 -37.87 22.42 -7.21
CA LEU A 39 -38.20 23.85 -7.15
C LEU A 39 -38.21 24.50 -8.54
N ASN A 40 -38.09 23.71 -9.62
CA ASN A 40 -38.00 24.20 -10.99
C ASN A 40 -36.92 25.29 -11.19
N LEU A 41 -35.83 25.24 -10.42
CA LEU A 41 -34.69 26.16 -10.61
C LEU A 41 -33.96 25.91 -11.93
N VAL A 42 -34.18 24.73 -12.51
CA VAL A 42 -33.66 24.29 -13.79
C VAL A 42 -34.82 23.69 -14.58
N GLU A 43 -35.03 24.15 -15.81
CA GLU A 43 -36.18 23.76 -16.63
C GLU A 43 -35.78 23.09 -17.95
N GLY A 44 -36.70 22.29 -18.48
CA GLY A 44 -36.59 21.63 -19.79
C GLY A 44 -35.38 20.71 -19.88
N TRP A 45 -34.63 20.82 -20.99
CA TRP A 45 -33.49 19.95 -21.26
C TRP A 45 -32.34 20.09 -20.26
N LYS A 46 -32.25 21.24 -19.58
CA LYS A 46 -31.18 21.51 -18.61
C LYS A 46 -31.25 20.57 -17.40
N VAL A 47 -32.45 20.07 -17.04
CA VAL A 47 -32.64 19.09 -15.96
C VAL A 47 -31.82 17.83 -16.19
N TYR A 48 -31.87 17.28 -17.41
CA TYR A 48 -31.12 16.08 -17.77
C TYR A 48 -29.61 16.30 -17.65
N PHE A 49 -29.11 17.47 -18.09
CA PHE A 49 -27.71 17.82 -17.92
C PHE A 49 -27.32 17.93 -16.45
N THR A 50 -28.13 18.57 -15.62
CA THR A 50 -27.87 18.69 -14.17
C THR A 50 -27.77 17.31 -13.50
N ILE A 51 -28.72 16.42 -13.79
CA ILE A 51 -28.71 15.05 -13.25
C ILE A 51 -27.49 14.27 -13.76
N PHE A 52 -27.16 14.38 -15.04
CA PHE A 52 -26.02 13.68 -15.63
C PHE A 52 -24.68 14.12 -15.03
N TYR A 53 -24.46 15.42 -14.86
CA TYR A 53 -23.24 15.92 -14.21
C TYR A 53 -23.17 15.54 -12.73
N ALA A 54 -24.29 15.62 -12.00
CA ALA A 54 -24.35 15.13 -10.63
C ALA A 54 -23.94 13.66 -10.57
N PHE A 55 -24.48 12.82 -11.45
CA PHE A 55 -24.13 11.41 -11.55
C PHE A 55 -22.63 11.18 -11.84
N ILE A 56 -22.00 11.97 -12.72
CA ILE A 56 -20.56 11.86 -12.97
C ILE A 56 -19.76 12.17 -11.69
N ILE A 57 -20.12 13.23 -10.96
CA ILE A 57 -19.44 13.60 -9.72
C ILE A 57 -19.59 12.49 -8.68
N GLU A 58 -20.79 11.91 -8.56
CA GLU A 58 -21.08 10.76 -7.71
C GLU A 58 -20.17 9.56 -8.02
N VAL A 59 -20.02 9.22 -9.30
CA VAL A 59 -19.11 8.14 -9.73
C VAL A 59 -17.66 8.43 -9.33
N ILE A 60 -17.20 9.68 -9.47
CA ILE A 60 -15.83 10.07 -9.07
C ILE A 60 -15.65 9.96 -7.55
N LEU A 61 -16.62 10.43 -6.76
CA LEU A 61 -16.59 10.30 -5.30
C LEU A 61 -16.59 8.83 -4.87
N PHE A 62 -17.39 8.00 -5.53
CA PHE A 62 -17.46 6.57 -5.28
C PHE A 62 -16.13 5.87 -5.58
N ILE A 63 -15.48 6.19 -6.71
CA ILE A 63 -14.14 5.67 -7.03
C ILE A 63 -13.11 6.07 -5.95
N ASN A 64 -13.19 7.29 -5.42
CA ASN A 64 -12.31 7.73 -4.35
C ASN A 64 -12.54 6.93 -3.05
N ILE A 65 -13.79 6.66 -2.70
CA ILE A 65 -14.15 5.79 -1.56
C ILE A 65 -13.58 4.39 -1.76
N LEU A 66 -13.70 3.80 -2.96
CA LEU A 66 -13.13 2.48 -3.26
C LEU A 66 -11.60 2.45 -3.13
N LYS A 67 -10.91 3.53 -3.53
CA LYS A 67 -9.46 3.66 -3.36
C LYS A 67 -9.08 3.70 -1.88
N MET A 68 -9.77 4.51 -1.07
CA MET A 68 -9.56 4.56 0.37
C MET A 68 -9.85 3.22 1.04
N TYR A 69 -10.88 2.51 0.58
CA TYR A 69 -11.21 1.17 1.06
C TYR A 69 -10.07 0.19 0.78
N SER A 70 -9.56 0.19 -0.46
CA SER A 70 -8.42 -0.63 -0.86
C SER A 70 -7.18 -0.39 0.02
N GLU A 71 -6.85 0.87 0.28
CA GLU A 71 -5.72 1.25 1.12
C GLU A 71 -5.91 0.82 2.58
N SER A 72 -7.13 0.95 3.11
CA SER A 72 -7.43 0.61 4.51
C SER A 72 -7.38 -0.89 4.81
N LYS A 73 -7.86 -1.70 3.84
CA LYS A 73 -7.96 -3.16 3.95
C LYS A 73 -6.68 -3.87 3.49
N PHE A 74 -5.70 -3.15 2.95
CA PHE A 74 -4.39 -3.72 2.67
C PHE A 74 -3.74 -4.30 3.93
N SER A 75 -3.33 -5.57 3.88
CA SER A 75 -2.69 -6.23 5.01
C SER A 75 -1.64 -7.23 4.58
N ILE A 76 -0.56 -7.31 5.37
CA ILE A 76 0.45 -8.36 5.24
C ILE A 76 0.37 -9.24 6.48
N GLN A 77 0.14 -10.52 6.26
CA GLN A 77 0.27 -11.57 7.27
C GLN A 77 1.60 -12.29 7.00
N VAL A 78 2.37 -12.48 8.06
CA VAL A 78 3.62 -13.22 8.01
C VAL A 78 3.49 -14.28 9.10
N ASP A 79 3.38 -15.53 8.64
CA ASP A 79 3.44 -16.73 9.48
C ASP A 79 4.86 -17.33 9.34
N LEU A 80 5.19 -18.36 10.13
CA LEU A 80 6.53 -18.98 10.11
C LEU A 80 6.94 -19.46 8.71
N ASP A 81 6.03 -20.08 7.97
CA ASP A 81 6.36 -20.69 6.67
C ASP A 81 5.95 -19.85 5.46
N LYS A 82 5.07 -18.86 5.65
CA LYS A 82 4.43 -18.14 4.54
C LYS A 82 4.18 -16.68 4.83
N VAL A 83 4.38 -15.87 3.79
CA VAL A 83 3.95 -14.48 3.71
C VAL A 83 2.71 -14.40 2.83
N LYS A 84 1.65 -13.79 3.35
CA LYS A 84 0.42 -13.48 2.61
C LYS A 84 0.24 -11.97 2.53
N ILE A 85 0.22 -11.44 1.31
CA ILE A 85 -0.08 -10.04 1.03
C ILE A 85 -1.49 -9.97 0.47
N TYR A 86 -2.41 -9.42 1.26
CA TYR A 86 -3.79 -9.20 0.84
C TYR A 86 -3.93 -7.79 0.24
N GLN A 87 -4.36 -7.75 -1.02
CA GLN A 87 -4.69 -6.54 -1.74
C GLN A 87 -6.16 -6.58 -2.19
N PRO A 88 -7.01 -5.67 -1.69
CA PRO A 88 -8.37 -5.54 -2.21
C PRO A 88 -8.33 -5.30 -3.73
N PHE A 89 -9.27 -5.90 -4.47
CA PHE A 89 -9.40 -5.84 -5.93
C PHE A 89 -8.28 -6.50 -6.75
N LYS A 90 -7.07 -6.67 -6.20
CA LYS A 90 -5.96 -7.40 -6.86
C LYS A 90 -5.85 -8.84 -6.38
N GLY A 91 -6.45 -9.19 -5.25
CA GLY A 91 -6.42 -10.53 -4.65
C GLY A 91 -5.21 -10.76 -3.73
N THR A 92 -5.01 -12.01 -3.32
CA THR A 92 -3.96 -12.39 -2.37
C THR A 92 -2.72 -12.87 -3.10
N ILE A 93 -1.55 -12.46 -2.63
CA ILE A 93 -0.24 -13.01 -3.03
C ILE A 93 0.27 -13.85 -1.87
N THR A 94 0.77 -15.04 -2.14
CA THR A 94 1.35 -15.92 -1.12
C THR A 94 2.68 -16.47 -1.60
N PHE A 95 3.67 -16.45 -0.72
CA PHE A 95 5.00 -17.02 -0.97
C PHE A 95 5.58 -17.56 0.33
N GLN A 96 6.53 -18.49 0.21
CA GLN A 96 7.22 -19.08 1.35
C GLN A 96 8.25 -18.09 1.95
N THR A 97 8.38 -18.09 3.27
CA THR A 97 9.37 -17.25 3.99
C THR A 97 10.80 -17.61 3.59
N SER A 98 11.11 -18.90 3.40
CA SER A 98 12.43 -19.39 2.92
C SER A 98 12.80 -18.92 1.51
N LYS A 99 11.82 -18.48 0.71
CA LYS A 99 12.12 -17.93 -0.63
C LYS A 99 12.57 -16.47 -0.56
N VAL A 100 12.36 -15.79 0.56
CA VAL A 100 12.74 -14.38 0.73
C VAL A 100 14.24 -14.31 1.00
N VAL A 101 14.98 -13.69 0.09
CA VAL A 101 16.46 -13.63 0.16
C VAL A 101 16.98 -12.27 0.59
N TYR A 102 16.25 -11.21 0.24
CA TYR A 102 16.64 -9.84 0.56
C TYR A 102 15.42 -8.95 0.75
N VAL A 103 15.51 -7.99 1.67
CA VAL A 103 14.46 -7.00 1.92
C VAL A 103 15.09 -5.61 1.96
N ASP A 104 14.55 -4.72 1.15
CA ASP A 104 14.99 -3.34 1.05
C ASP A 104 13.84 -2.35 1.25
N VAL A 105 14.21 -1.09 1.46
CA VAL A 105 13.30 0.01 1.68
C VAL A 105 13.68 1.20 0.81
N LEU A 106 12.72 1.63 -0.01
CA LEU A 106 12.83 2.85 -0.82
C LEU A 106 12.18 4.01 -0.07
N SER A 107 13.00 4.84 0.56
CA SER A 107 12.54 6.04 1.26
C SER A 107 11.95 7.07 0.28
N LYS A 108 10.77 7.58 0.61
CA LYS A 108 10.14 8.78 0.03
C LYS A 108 10.00 9.83 1.12
N LYS A 109 9.66 11.06 0.74
CA LYS A 109 9.61 12.24 1.63
C LYS A 109 8.88 11.98 2.96
N ASP A 110 7.71 11.36 2.90
CA ASP A 110 6.84 11.11 4.08
C ASP A 110 6.44 9.64 4.26
N SER A 111 6.95 8.73 3.43
CA SER A 111 6.60 7.30 3.45
C SER A 111 7.73 6.49 2.84
N PHE A 112 7.65 5.16 2.85
CA PHE A 112 8.65 4.32 2.20
C PHE A 112 8.00 3.13 1.49
N ASP A 113 8.51 2.72 0.35
CA ASP A 113 8.07 1.46 -0.26
C ASP A 113 8.92 0.31 0.26
N LEU A 114 8.28 -0.79 0.62
CA LEU A 114 8.96 -2.01 1.07
C LEU A 114 9.18 -2.90 -0.16
N VAL A 115 10.42 -3.33 -0.39
CA VAL A 115 10.79 -4.17 -1.52
C VAL A 115 11.23 -5.53 -0.99
N ILE A 116 10.57 -6.59 -1.47
CA ILE A 116 10.83 -7.97 -1.05
C ILE A 116 11.40 -8.70 -2.25
N PHE A 117 12.61 -9.24 -2.12
CA PHE A 117 13.29 -10.02 -3.14
C PHE A 117 13.19 -11.50 -2.81
N LEU A 118 12.94 -12.31 -3.85
CA LEU A 118 12.71 -13.74 -3.73
C LEU A 118 13.54 -14.51 -4.75
N LYS A 119 14.02 -15.69 -4.34
CA LYS A 119 14.57 -16.70 -5.24
C LYS A 119 13.42 -17.47 -5.89
N SER A 120 13.06 -17.12 -7.12
CA SER A 120 11.94 -17.74 -7.84
C SER A 120 11.98 -17.43 -9.34
N LYS A 121 11.72 -18.46 -10.17
CA LYS A 121 11.80 -18.38 -11.63
C LYS A 121 10.78 -17.43 -12.27
N ARG A 122 9.56 -17.36 -11.72
CA ARG A 122 8.55 -16.34 -12.07
C ARG A 122 7.29 -16.53 -11.26
N ALA A 123 6.66 -15.44 -10.86
CA ALA A 123 5.26 -15.43 -10.47
C ALA A 123 4.58 -14.22 -11.11
N LYS A 124 3.36 -14.38 -11.63
CA LYS A 124 2.62 -13.37 -12.44
C LYS A 124 2.56 -11.94 -11.84
N ARG A 125 2.76 -11.80 -10.53
CA ARG A 125 2.67 -10.53 -9.80
C ARG A 125 4.00 -9.99 -9.30
N PHE A 126 5.09 -10.72 -9.56
CA PHE A 126 6.45 -10.34 -9.23
C PHE A 126 7.18 -9.93 -10.50
N ILE A 127 8.07 -8.97 -10.36
CA ILE A 127 8.89 -8.47 -11.47
C ILE A 127 10.22 -9.21 -11.40
N ARG A 128 10.70 -9.72 -12.53
CA ARG A 128 12.02 -10.35 -12.61
C ARG A 128 13.07 -9.26 -12.37
N LEU A 129 14.01 -9.52 -11.48
CA LEU A 129 15.14 -8.64 -11.27
C LEU A 129 16.14 -8.82 -12.42
N THR A 130 16.49 -7.74 -13.09
CA THR A 130 17.52 -7.76 -14.14
C THR A 130 18.63 -6.75 -13.83
N LYS A 131 19.78 -6.91 -14.48
CA LYS A 131 20.91 -5.98 -14.36
C LYS A 131 20.57 -4.56 -14.81
N GLU A 132 19.54 -4.42 -15.65
CA GLU A 132 19.03 -3.16 -16.18
C GLU A 132 18.18 -2.38 -15.17
N ASP A 133 17.76 -3.01 -14.07
CA ASP A 133 17.03 -2.34 -12.99
C ASP A 133 17.97 -1.40 -12.19
N GLU A 134 18.26 -0.22 -12.71
CA GLU A 134 19.19 0.74 -12.10
C GLU A 134 18.88 1.06 -10.63
N MET A 135 17.58 1.11 -10.29
CA MET A 135 17.10 1.37 -8.93
C MET A 135 17.57 0.30 -7.93
N PHE A 136 17.75 -0.93 -8.40
CA PHE A 136 18.08 -2.09 -7.58
C PHE A 136 19.47 -2.66 -7.87
N LYS A 137 20.33 -1.92 -8.60
CA LYS A 137 21.67 -2.38 -8.97
C LYS A 137 22.49 -2.91 -7.79
N LYS A 138 22.47 -2.22 -6.64
CA LYS A 138 23.15 -2.69 -5.43
C LYS A 138 22.59 -4.00 -4.88
N ALA A 139 21.27 -4.16 -4.91
CA ALA A 139 20.61 -5.40 -4.48
C ALA A 139 20.89 -6.54 -5.48
N TYR A 140 20.91 -6.23 -6.78
CA TYR A 140 21.28 -7.16 -7.84
C TYR A 140 22.70 -7.67 -7.67
N ASP A 141 23.68 -6.76 -7.54
CA ASP A 141 25.09 -7.11 -7.39
C ASP A 141 25.31 -7.97 -6.13
N PHE A 142 24.66 -7.61 -5.03
CA PHE A 142 24.70 -8.37 -3.77
C PHE A 142 24.14 -9.79 -3.94
N LEU A 143 22.94 -9.92 -4.53
CA LEU A 143 22.30 -11.22 -4.73
C LEU A 143 23.10 -12.11 -5.69
N TYR A 144 23.62 -11.53 -6.76
CA TYR A 144 24.43 -12.23 -7.75
C TYR A 144 25.74 -12.75 -7.15
N GLN A 145 26.42 -11.94 -6.33
CA GLN A 145 27.65 -12.36 -5.64
C GLN A 145 27.40 -13.49 -4.64
N LYS A 146 26.28 -13.47 -3.92
CA LYS A 146 25.99 -14.44 -2.86
C LYS A 146 25.45 -15.77 -3.39
N TYR A 147 24.64 -15.73 -4.44
CA TYR A 147 23.85 -16.88 -4.90
C TYR A 147 24.12 -17.28 -6.36
N GLY A 148 24.88 -16.47 -7.13
CA GLY A 148 25.20 -16.72 -8.54
C GLY A 148 24.07 -16.31 -9.50
N GLU A 149 24.01 -16.96 -10.66
CA GLU A 149 23.01 -16.74 -11.74
C GLU A 149 21.61 -17.30 -11.41
N ASP A 150 21.18 -17.17 -10.16
CA ASP A 150 19.81 -17.54 -9.77
C ASP A 150 18.78 -16.55 -10.35
N GLU A 151 17.59 -17.05 -10.69
CA GLU A 151 16.48 -16.19 -11.10
C GLU A 151 15.84 -15.53 -9.88
N PHE A 152 16.09 -14.23 -9.72
CA PHE A 152 15.48 -13.39 -8.69
C PHE A 152 14.26 -12.65 -9.21
N CYS A 153 13.26 -12.52 -8.34
CA CYS A 153 12.10 -11.67 -8.57
C CYS A 153 11.90 -10.74 -7.37
N TYR A 154 11.31 -9.58 -7.59
CA TYR A 154 10.98 -8.65 -6.52
C TYR A 154 9.51 -8.24 -6.52
N TYR A 155 9.03 -7.83 -5.34
CA TYR A 155 7.71 -7.27 -5.13
C TYR A 155 7.79 -5.97 -4.34
N ILE A 156 7.20 -4.91 -4.90
CA ILE A 156 7.16 -3.59 -4.26
C ILE A 156 5.81 -3.41 -3.57
N VAL A 157 5.84 -3.37 -2.24
CA VAL A 157 4.72 -3.00 -1.39
C VAL A 157 4.65 -1.46 -1.29
N LYS A 158 3.79 -0.88 -2.14
CA LYS A 158 3.51 0.57 -2.12
C LYS A 158 2.48 0.94 -1.03
N ASN A 159 1.48 0.09 -0.83
CA ASN A 159 0.34 0.35 0.06
C ASN A 159 0.65 0.04 1.54
N GLY A 160 -0.22 0.52 2.45
CA GLY A 160 -0.17 0.18 3.87
C GLY A 160 0.36 1.28 4.80
N GLY A 161 0.75 2.45 4.28
CA GLY A 161 1.11 3.61 5.10
C GLY A 161 2.14 3.30 6.20
N ALA A 162 1.92 3.81 7.40
CA ALA A 162 2.76 3.56 8.57
C ALA A 162 2.70 2.11 9.08
N LYS A 163 1.72 1.28 8.66
CA LYS A 163 1.71 -0.16 9.01
C LYS A 163 2.89 -0.91 8.38
N LYS A 164 3.54 -0.34 7.35
CA LYS A 164 4.74 -0.94 6.74
C LYS A 164 5.88 -1.14 7.74
N TYR A 165 6.02 -0.31 8.77
CA TYR A 165 7.01 -0.54 9.84
C TYR A 165 6.75 -1.86 10.57
N PHE A 166 5.49 -2.14 10.90
CA PHE A 166 5.10 -3.39 11.54
C PHE A 166 5.27 -4.60 10.60
N TYR A 167 4.95 -4.45 9.32
CA TYR A 167 5.15 -5.53 8.34
C TYR A 167 6.64 -5.84 8.14
N LEU A 168 7.48 -4.81 8.11
CA LEU A 168 8.92 -4.97 8.05
C LEU A 168 9.47 -5.71 9.28
N TYR A 169 9.03 -5.34 10.49
CA TYR A 169 9.37 -6.06 11.72
C TYR A 169 8.94 -7.53 11.68
N LYS A 170 7.73 -7.81 11.16
CA LYS A 170 7.24 -9.19 10.99
C LYS A 170 8.08 -10.00 10.01
N LEU A 171 8.52 -9.40 8.91
CA LEU A 171 9.45 -10.06 7.97
C LEU A 171 10.78 -10.34 8.66
N TYR A 172 11.33 -9.38 9.40
CA TYR A 172 12.57 -9.56 10.16
C TYR A 172 12.49 -10.72 11.16
N LYS A 173 11.36 -10.86 11.86
CA LYS A 173 11.18 -11.91 12.86
C LYS A 173 11.02 -13.32 12.28
N ASN A 174 10.43 -13.46 11.09
CA ASN A 174 10.02 -14.78 10.56
C ASN A 174 10.81 -15.21 9.31
N CYS A 175 11.45 -14.31 8.59
CA CYS A 175 12.27 -14.64 7.43
C CYS A 175 13.75 -14.72 7.84
N PHE A 176 14.13 -15.81 8.51
CA PHE A 176 15.47 -15.98 9.10
C PHE A 176 16.62 -16.00 8.07
N GLU A 177 16.36 -16.52 6.88
CA GLU A 177 17.36 -16.61 5.79
C GLU A 177 17.51 -15.30 5.01
N ALA A 178 16.59 -14.34 5.21
CA ALA A 178 16.56 -13.10 4.46
C ALA A 178 17.57 -12.09 5.02
N GLU A 179 18.31 -11.44 4.13
CA GLU A 179 19.12 -10.30 4.50
C GLU A 179 18.34 -8.98 4.37
N PHE A 180 18.66 -8.02 5.24
CA PHE A 180 17.98 -6.74 5.29
C PHE A 180 18.95 -5.63 4.97
N SER A 181 18.54 -4.69 4.12
CA SER A 181 19.35 -3.51 3.84
C SER A 181 19.57 -2.69 5.11
N ARG A 182 20.64 -1.89 5.13
CA ARG A 182 20.95 -1.01 6.27
C ARG A 182 19.77 -0.10 6.63
N LYS A 183 19.09 0.45 5.62
CA LYS A 183 17.90 1.30 5.81
C LYS A 183 16.71 0.50 6.38
N ALA A 184 16.50 -0.72 5.88
CA ALA A 184 15.47 -1.60 6.41
C ALA A 184 15.72 -1.90 7.90
N MET A 185 16.98 -2.21 8.26
CA MET A 185 17.37 -2.45 9.66
C MET A 185 17.21 -1.23 10.55
N GLU A 186 17.50 -0.02 10.07
CA GLU A 186 17.23 1.23 10.80
C GLU A 186 15.74 1.39 11.13
N TYR A 187 14.84 1.05 10.20
CA TYR A 187 13.40 1.11 10.43
C TYR A 187 12.88 0.00 11.34
N VAL A 188 13.49 -1.19 11.31
CA VAL A 188 13.21 -2.25 12.29
C VAL A 188 13.61 -1.80 13.70
N LYS A 189 14.80 -1.22 13.86
CA LYS A 189 15.27 -0.69 15.15
C LYS A 189 14.36 0.41 15.68
N LEU A 190 13.93 1.34 14.82
CA LEU A 190 12.96 2.38 15.17
C LEU A 190 11.66 1.77 15.72
N PHE A 191 11.16 0.72 15.07
CA PHE A 191 9.96 0.02 15.52
C PHE A 191 10.17 -0.66 16.88
N LEU A 192 11.29 -1.38 17.07
CA LEU A 192 11.60 -2.05 18.34
C LEU A 192 11.67 -1.06 19.51
N GLN A 193 12.35 0.07 19.32
CA GLN A 193 12.50 1.12 20.33
C GLN A 193 11.15 1.75 20.72
N GLU A 194 10.26 2.00 19.76
CA GLU A 194 8.97 2.66 20.04
C GLU A 194 7.94 1.73 20.72
N TYR A 195 8.11 0.43 20.57
CA TYR A 195 7.23 -0.58 21.15
C TYR A 195 7.82 -1.30 22.37
N ASN A 196 9.01 -0.91 22.85
CA ASN A 196 9.71 -1.53 23.97
C ASN A 196 9.84 -3.06 23.84
N LEU A 197 10.20 -3.51 22.63
CA LEU A 197 10.35 -4.93 22.30
C LEU A 197 11.82 -5.39 22.31
N SER A 198 12.70 -4.59 22.93
CA SER A 198 14.14 -4.87 23.09
C SER A 198 14.40 -5.81 24.25
#